data_AF-A0A0S8FJH4-F1
#
_entry.id   AF-A0A0S8FJH4-F1
#
_cell.length_a   1.000
_cell.length_b   1.000
_cell.length_c   1.000
_cell.angle_alpha   90.00
_cell.angle_beta   90.00
_cell.angle_gamma   90.00
#
_symmetry.space_group_name_H-M   'P 1'
#
loop_
_entity.id
_entity.type
_entity.pdbx_description
1 polymer ?
#
loop_
_entity_poly.entity_id
_entity_poly.type
_entity_poly.pdbx_seq_one_letter_code
_entity_poly.pdbx_strand_id
1 'polypeptide(L)'
;MPRPRNRNAPCLLSALVSFCVTGLFFPVQAPVAEEPPAKLVYVVREGDTVVASNVLFSRSDELKLAAREVIALEQEDNAIVVLQTNQRLVAYSVYTAAWVAVALQAGETVERLEAEDYSAFALTSRRILNFNGRSGNWSQTGR
;
A
#
# COMPACT_ATOMS: atom_id res chain seq x y z
N MET A 1 -6.74 86.06 -29.47
CA MET A 1 -5.83 85.48 -30.49
C MET A 1 -4.40 85.95 -30.18
N PRO A 2 -3.31 85.20 -30.44
CA PRO A 2 -3.16 83.98 -31.25
C PRO A 2 -2.38 82.82 -30.55
N ARG A 3 -2.43 81.62 -31.13
CA ARG A 3 -1.32 80.64 -31.08
C ARG A 3 -1.24 79.94 -32.45
N PRO A 4 -0.07 79.90 -33.11
CA PRO A 4 0.08 79.24 -34.39
C PRO A 4 1.02 78.01 -34.34
N ARG A 5 1.09 77.38 -35.52
CA ARG A 5 2.17 76.58 -36.12
C ARG A 5 2.33 75.13 -35.63
N ASN A 6 2.00 74.15 -36.49
CA ASN A 6 2.70 73.67 -37.70
C ASN A 6 3.76 72.61 -37.36
N ARG A 7 3.59 71.40 -37.88
CA ARG A 7 4.64 70.38 -37.94
C ARG A 7 4.59 69.66 -39.29
N ASN A 8 5.73 69.71 -39.96
CA ASN A 8 6.07 69.02 -41.20
C ASN A 8 6.28 67.51 -40.95
N ALA A 9 6.08 66.72 -42.01
CA ALA A 9 6.56 65.33 -42.21
C ALA A 9 8.13 65.29 -42.32
N PRO A 10 8.86 64.18 -42.58
CA PRO A 10 8.49 62.83 -43.09
C PRO A 10 9.37 61.62 -42.62
N CYS A 11 9.19 60.46 -43.29
CA CYS A 11 10.17 59.40 -43.64
C CYS A 11 10.65 58.30 -42.64
N LEU A 12 10.21 57.06 -42.96
CA LEU A 12 10.95 55.79 -43.17
C LEU A 12 12.17 55.42 -42.30
N LEU A 13 12.13 54.25 -41.64
CA LEU A 13 13.25 53.30 -41.46
C LEU A 13 12.70 51.95 -40.91
N SER A 14 12.69 50.88 -41.70
CA SER A 14 13.63 49.73 -41.66
C SER A 14 13.46 48.74 -40.50
N ALA A 15 13.26 47.48 -40.88
CA ALA A 15 12.99 46.31 -40.05
C ALA A 15 14.21 45.83 -39.24
N LEU A 16 13.92 45.24 -38.08
CA LEU A 16 14.85 44.39 -37.32
C LEU A 16 14.06 43.14 -36.87
N VAL A 17 14.34 42.02 -37.54
CA VAL A 17 13.81 40.69 -37.17
C VAL A 17 14.51 40.24 -35.91
N SER A 18 13.77 40.15 -34.80
CA SER A 18 14.24 39.62 -33.53
C SER A 18 14.01 38.11 -33.51
N PHE A 19 15.09 37.33 -33.48
CA PHE A 19 15.03 35.88 -33.33
C PHE A 19 14.95 35.57 -31.82
N CYS A 20 13.73 35.47 -31.29
CA CYS A 20 13.52 34.98 -29.92
C CYS A 20 13.84 33.48 -29.88
N VAL A 21 14.99 33.12 -29.32
CA VAL A 21 15.26 31.76 -28.87
C VAL A 21 14.41 31.51 -27.62
N THR A 22 13.22 30.95 -27.80
CA THR A 22 12.42 30.42 -26.70
C THR A 22 13.10 29.15 -26.17
N GLY A 23 13.98 29.31 -25.19
CA GLY A 23 14.44 28.21 -24.37
C GLY A 23 13.28 27.65 -23.56
N LEU A 24 12.89 26.40 -23.82
CA LEU A 24 11.93 25.67 -23.02
C LEU A 24 12.55 25.39 -21.64
N PHE A 25 12.26 26.24 -20.66
CA PHE A 25 12.46 25.92 -19.25
C PHE A 25 11.40 24.88 -18.86
N PHE A 26 11.78 23.60 -18.86
CA PHE A 26 11.00 22.58 -18.15
C PHE A 26 11.39 22.66 -16.67
N PRO A 27 10.48 23.05 -15.75
CA PRO A 27 10.77 22.93 -14.34
C PRO A 27 10.98 21.45 -14.02
N VAL A 28 12.15 21.10 -13.48
CA VAL A 28 12.38 19.79 -12.86
C VAL A 28 11.42 19.71 -11.69
N GLN A 29 10.37 18.91 -11.83
CA GLN A 29 9.43 18.64 -10.75
C GLN A 29 10.15 17.72 -9.76
N ALA A 30 10.40 18.22 -8.55
CA ALA A 30 10.90 17.37 -7.48
C ALA A 30 9.92 16.20 -7.26
N PRO A 31 10.40 14.96 -7.03
CA PRO A 31 9.50 13.87 -6.71
C PRO A 31 8.72 14.25 -5.44
N VAL A 32 7.39 14.18 -5.53
CA VAL A 32 6.53 14.29 -4.36
C VAL A 32 6.85 13.08 -3.49
N ALA A 33 7.33 13.30 -2.26
CA ALA A 33 7.49 12.23 -1.30
C ALA A 33 6.10 11.66 -1.01
N GLU A 34 5.87 10.40 -1.38
CA GLU A 34 4.65 9.68 -1.06
C GLU A 34 4.68 9.38 0.45
N GLU A 35 3.76 9.96 1.21
CA GLU A 35 3.66 9.69 2.64
C GLU A 35 3.24 8.23 2.82
N PRO A 36 3.97 7.43 3.62
CA PRO A 36 3.61 6.03 3.79
C PRO A 36 2.20 5.96 4.38
N PRO A 37 1.36 5.03 3.90
CA PRO A 37 0.02 4.86 4.44
C PRO A 37 0.05 4.65 5.95
N ALA A 38 -0.93 5.20 6.65
CA ALA A 38 -1.04 5.03 8.09
C ALA A 38 -1.20 3.54 8.44
N LYS A 39 -0.40 3.04 9.40
CA LYS A 39 -0.57 1.69 9.94
C LYS A 39 -1.91 1.59 10.69
N LEU A 40 -2.78 0.69 10.24
CA LEU A 40 -4.16 0.53 10.71
C LEU A 40 -4.36 -0.68 11.64
N VAL A 41 -3.37 -1.55 11.77
CA VAL A 41 -3.40 -2.70 12.68
C VAL A 41 -2.15 -2.79 13.51
N TYR A 42 -2.31 -3.13 14.78
CA TYR A 42 -1.23 -3.53 15.68
C TYR A 42 -1.54 -4.89 16.27
N VAL A 43 -0.51 -5.71 16.48
CA VAL A 43 -0.68 -7.05 17.05
C VAL A 43 -0.03 -7.12 18.43
N VAL A 44 -0.75 -7.69 19.40
CA VAL A 44 -0.24 -7.99 20.74
C VAL A 44 -0.43 -9.46 21.02
N ARG A 45 0.54 -10.09 21.67
CA ARG A 45 0.48 -11.50 22.08
C ARG A 45 0.36 -11.60 23.59
N GLU A 46 -0.64 -12.34 24.05
CA GLU A 46 -0.91 -12.60 25.46
C GLU A 46 -1.16 -14.10 25.67
N GLY A 47 -0.12 -14.82 26.10
CA GLY A 47 -0.22 -16.28 26.29
C GLY A 47 -0.54 -17.02 25.00
N ASP A 48 -1.71 -17.65 24.95
CA ASP A 48 -2.27 -18.37 23.80
C ASP A 48 -3.19 -17.50 22.93
N THR A 49 -3.29 -16.21 23.21
CA THR A 49 -4.16 -15.27 22.51
C THR A 49 -3.34 -14.25 21.72
N VAL A 50 -3.76 -14.02 20.48
CA VAL A 50 -3.24 -12.95 19.61
C VAL A 50 -4.34 -11.92 19.45
N VAL A 51 -4.04 -10.66 19.76
CA VAL A 51 -4.98 -9.55 19.70
C VAL A 51 -4.59 -8.65 18.54
N ALA A 52 -5.49 -8.47 17.58
CA ALA A 52 -5.37 -7.44 16.54
C ALA A 52 -6.10 -6.18 17.02
N SER A 53 -5.36 -5.11 17.27
CA SER A 53 -5.91 -3.78 17.52
C SER A 53 -6.15 -3.08 16.19
N ASN A 54 -7.42 -2.94 15.84
CA ASN A 54 -7.90 -2.31 14.62
C ASN A 54 -8.13 -0.81 14.86
N VAL A 55 -7.22 0.00 14.33
CA VAL A 55 -7.26 1.46 14.49
C VAL A 55 -8.44 2.06 13.73
N LEU A 56 -8.72 1.55 12.52
CA LEU A 56 -9.78 2.07 11.66
C LEU A 56 -11.16 2.02 12.34
N PHE A 57 -11.46 0.91 13.00
CA PHE A 57 -12.73 0.71 13.70
C PHE A 57 -12.65 0.92 15.21
N SER A 58 -11.49 1.34 15.74
CA SER A 58 -11.25 1.56 17.17
C SER A 58 -11.69 0.37 18.05
N ARG A 59 -11.30 -0.85 17.64
CA ARG A 59 -11.66 -2.10 18.33
C ARG A 59 -10.49 -3.08 18.36
N SER A 60 -10.65 -4.16 19.12
CA SER A 60 -9.71 -5.28 19.14
C SER A 60 -10.41 -6.58 18.83
N ASP A 61 -9.73 -7.48 18.11
CA ASP A 61 -10.24 -8.80 17.76
C ASP A 61 -9.23 -9.89 18.13
N GLU A 62 -9.69 -10.92 18.81
CA GLU A 62 -8.85 -11.97 19.37
C GLU A 62 -8.82 -13.22 18.49
N LEU A 63 -7.64 -13.81 18.37
CA LEU A 63 -7.40 -15.16 17.88
C LEU A 63 -6.85 -16.00 19.03
N LYS A 64 -7.59 -17.05 19.40
CA LYS A 64 -7.11 -18.06 20.34
C LYS A 64 -6.38 -19.17 19.59
N LEU A 65 -5.17 -19.46 20.01
CA LEU A 65 -4.37 -20.58 19.54
C LEU A 65 -4.88 -21.87 20.20
N ALA A 66 -4.94 -22.94 19.43
CA ALA A 66 -5.27 -24.25 19.97
C ALA A 66 -4.16 -24.78 20.89
N ALA A 67 -4.47 -25.82 21.68
CA ALA A 67 -3.45 -26.47 22.50
C ALA A 67 -2.27 -26.95 21.64
N ARG A 68 -1.05 -26.56 22.04
CA ARG A 68 0.21 -26.85 21.31
C ARG A 68 0.28 -26.23 19.91
N GLU A 69 -0.63 -25.33 19.57
CA GLU A 69 -0.47 -24.47 18.40
C GLU A 69 0.57 -23.40 18.74
N VAL A 70 1.55 -23.24 17.85
CA VAL A 70 2.64 -22.27 18.00
C VAL A 70 2.78 -21.49 16.71
N ILE A 71 2.98 -20.17 16.84
CA ILE A 71 3.24 -19.31 15.69
C ILE A 71 4.70 -19.46 15.29
N ALA A 72 4.93 -19.96 14.08
CA ALA A 72 6.26 -20.12 13.50
C ALA A 72 6.74 -18.84 12.80
N LEU A 73 5.81 -18.12 12.14
CA LEU A 73 6.11 -16.89 11.43
C LEU A 73 4.93 -15.93 11.51
N GLU A 74 5.23 -14.63 11.55
CA GLU A 74 4.27 -13.53 11.50
C GLU A 74 4.77 -12.52 10.49
N GLN A 75 3.87 -12.02 9.64
CA GLN A 75 4.09 -10.91 8.73
C GLN A 75 2.94 -9.93 8.89
N GLU A 76 3.24 -8.64 8.84
CA GLU A 76 2.27 -7.58 8.97
C GLU A 76 2.57 -6.47 7.97
N ASP A 77 1.52 -5.81 7.52
CA ASP A 77 1.59 -4.56 6.77
C ASP A 77 0.39 -3.67 7.17
N ASN A 78 0.22 -2.54 6.51
CA ASN A 78 -0.68 -1.44 6.88
C ASN A 78 -2.04 -1.88 7.39
N ALA A 79 -2.72 -2.79 6.71
CA ALA A 79 -4.09 -3.20 7.04
C ALA A 79 -4.27 -4.71 7.23
N ILE A 80 -3.17 -5.47 7.35
CA ILE A 80 -3.21 -6.93 7.37
C ILE A 80 -2.13 -7.52 8.28
N VAL A 81 -2.47 -8.66 8.88
CA VAL A 81 -1.53 -9.54 9.59
C VAL A 81 -1.72 -10.94 9.03
N VAL A 82 -0.64 -11.68 8.80
CA VAL A 82 -0.69 -13.11 8.50
C VAL A 82 0.26 -13.88 9.39
N LEU A 83 -0.27 -14.95 9.98
CA LEU A 83 0.41 -15.86 10.88
C LEU A 83 0.52 -17.21 10.21
N GLN A 84 1.71 -17.80 10.27
CA GLN A 84 1.90 -19.23 10.07
C GLN A 84 2.01 -19.89 11.43
N THR A 85 1.13 -20.84 11.70
CA THR A 85 1.27 -21.76 12.83
C THR A 85 1.75 -23.12 12.35
N ASN A 86 2.06 -24.01 13.29
CA ASN A 86 2.31 -25.43 13.00
C ASN A 86 1.05 -26.19 12.51
N GLN A 87 -0.12 -25.54 12.40
CA GLN A 87 -1.38 -26.18 12.00
C GLN A 87 -2.07 -25.50 10.80
N ARG A 88 -1.93 -24.17 10.66
CA ARG A 88 -2.70 -23.37 9.70
C ARG A 88 -2.00 -22.05 9.38
N LEU A 89 -2.41 -21.44 8.28
CA LEU A 89 -2.22 -20.01 8.07
C LEU A 89 -3.44 -19.28 8.61
N VAL A 90 -3.25 -18.13 9.24
CA VAL A 90 -4.33 -17.28 9.75
C VAL A 90 -4.05 -15.85 9.34
N ALA A 91 -4.99 -15.21 8.65
CA ALA A 91 -4.88 -13.80 8.29
C ALA A 91 -5.92 -12.97 9.06
N TYR A 92 -5.53 -11.79 9.52
CA TYR A 92 -6.44 -10.76 10.00
C TYR A 92 -6.49 -9.62 8.99
N SER A 93 -7.68 -9.16 8.63
CA SER A 93 -7.85 -7.93 7.86
C SER A 93 -8.57 -6.87 8.68
N VAL A 94 -8.03 -5.65 8.63
CA VAL A 94 -8.67 -4.46 9.19
C VAL A 94 -10.07 -4.26 8.59
N TYR A 95 -10.25 -4.50 7.30
CA TYR A 95 -11.50 -4.19 6.59
C TYR A 95 -12.64 -5.16 6.91
N THR A 96 -12.33 -6.44 7.14
CA THR A 96 -13.33 -7.42 7.58
C THR A 96 -13.43 -7.53 9.08
N ALA A 97 -12.50 -6.93 9.83
CA ALA A 97 -12.36 -7.03 11.28
C ALA A 97 -12.44 -8.48 11.77
N ALA A 98 -11.75 -9.39 11.08
CA ALA A 98 -11.89 -10.82 11.31
C ALA A 98 -10.58 -11.59 11.05
N TRP A 99 -10.34 -12.58 11.90
CA TRP A 99 -9.34 -13.63 11.69
C TRP A 99 -9.92 -14.73 10.80
N VAL A 100 -9.20 -15.07 9.72
CA VAL A 100 -9.61 -16.08 8.75
C VAL A 100 -8.49 -17.08 8.56
N ALA A 101 -8.79 -18.35 8.87
CA ALA A 101 -7.83 -19.43 8.81
C ALA A 101 -7.97 -20.29 7.54
N VAL A 102 -6.84 -20.83 7.07
CA VAL A 102 -6.78 -21.94 6.14
C VAL A 102 -5.83 -23.02 6.68
N ALA A 103 -6.31 -24.25 6.79
CA ALA A 103 -5.53 -25.36 7.32
C ALA A 103 -4.38 -25.72 6.36
N LEU A 104 -3.20 -26.02 6.93
CA LEU A 104 -2.13 -26.68 6.18
C LEU A 104 -2.47 -28.17 6.04
N GLN A 105 -2.20 -28.73 4.88
CA GLN A 105 -2.38 -30.16 4.62
C GLN A 105 -1.26 -30.97 5.29
N ALA A 106 -1.48 -32.26 5.50
CA ALA A 106 -0.52 -33.13 6.19
C ALA A 106 0.83 -33.19 5.44
N GLY A 107 1.91 -32.66 6.03
CA GLY A 107 3.24 -32.58 5.40
C GLY A 107 3.40 -31.43 4.40
N GLU A 108 2.43 -30.51 4.31
CA GLU A 108 2.59 -29.24 3.61
C GLU A 108 3.51 -28.32 4.41
N THR A 109 4.48 -27.70 3.73
CA THR A 109 5.44 -26.78 4.34
C THR A 109 5.32 -25.43 3.66
N VAL A 110 5.36 -24.35 4.44
CA VAL A 110 5.37 -22.98 3.91
C VAL A 110 6.81 -22.63 3.51
N GLU A 111 7.00 -22.30 2.24
CA GLU A 111 8.29 -21.92 1.64
C GLU A 111 8.48 -20.40 1.68
N ARG A 112 7.38 -19.64 1.62
CA ARG A 112 7.36 -18.18 1.66
C ARG A 112 6.04 -17.69 2.23
N LEU A 113 6.09 -16.63 3.02
CA LEU A 113 4.94 -15.92 3.56
C LEU A 113 5.22 -14.42 3.48
N GLU A 114 4.30 -13.66 2.89
CA GLU A 114 4.42 -12.22 2.70
C GLU A 114 3.06 -11.55 3.01
N ALA A 115 3.13 -10.32 3.53
CA ALA A 115 2.01 -9.42 3.72
C ALA A 115 2.34 -8.13 2.97
N GLU A 116 1.40 -7.65 2.14
CA GLU A 116 1.56 -6.43 1.36
C GLU A 116 0.23 -5.70 1.25
N ASP A 117 0.21 -4.44 1.70
CA ASP A 117 -0.94 -3.55 1.83
C ASP A 117 -2.11 -4.16 2.61
N TYR A 118 -2.97 -4.88 1.89
CA TYR A 118 -4.18 -5.54 2.41
C TYR A 118 -4.31 -6.99 1.91
N SER A 119 -3.23 -7.57 1.37
CA SER A 119 -3.20 -8.93 0.86
C SER A 119 -2.08 -9.72 1.51
N ALA A 120 -2.27 -11.04 1.62
CA ALA A 120 -1.21 -11.94 2.06
C ALA A 120 -0.98 -13.03 1.01
N PHE A 121 0.28 -13.37 0.81
CA PHE A 121 0.73 -14.40 -0.10
C PHE A 121 1.44 -15.50 0.69
N ALA A 122 1.14 -16.75 0.36
CA ALA A 122 1.93 -17.88 0.82
C ALA A 122 2.23 -18.85 -0.31
N LEU A 123 3.51 -19.16 -0.49
CA LEU A 123 3.97 -20.29 -1.29
C LEU A 123 4.20 -21.47 -0.37
N THR A 124 3.57 -22.60 -0.66
CA THR A 124 3.81 -23.85 0.04
C THR A 124 4.39 -24.89 -0.90
N SER A 125 4.82 -26.02 -0.35
CA SER A 125 5.26 -27.19 -1.12
C SER A 125 4.16 -27.85 -1.97
N ARG A 126 2.90 -27.36 -1.90
CA ARG A 126 1.74 -27.95 -2.60
C ARG A 126 0.89 -26.96 -3.38
N ARG A 127 0.86 -25.70 -2.96
CA ARG A 127 -0.06 -24.71 -3.51
C ARG A 127 0.41 -23.30 -3.24
N ILE A 128 -0.13 -22.40 -4.04
CA ILE A 128 -0.08 -20.96 -3.83
C ILE A 128 -1.38 -20.56 -3.15
N LEU A 129 -1.28 -19.78 -2.09
CA LEU A 129 -2.41 -19.24 -1.33
C LEU A 129 -2.36 -17.71 -1.37
N ASN A 130 -3.49 -17.09 -1.69
CA ASN A 130 -3.65 -15.63 -1.66
C ASN A 130 -4.84 -15.27 -0.78
N PHE A 131 -4.60 -14.48 0.26
CA PHE A 131 -5.65 -13.90 1.06
C PHE A 131 -5.96 -12.48 0.56
N ASN A 132 -7.24 -12.21 0.31
CA ASN A 132 -7.72 -10.90 -0.06
C ASN A 132 -8.38 -10.24 1.16
N GLY A 133 -7.72 -9.24 1.76
CA GLY A 133 -8.21 -8.58 2.97
C GLY A 133 -9.51 -7.80 2.80
N ARG A 134 -9.91 -7.40 1.58
CA ARG A 134 -11.20 -6.73 1.38
C ARG A 134 -12.38 -7.71 1.44
N SER A 135 -12.19 -8.92 0.93
CA SER A 135 -13.24 -9.94 0.90
C SER A 135 -13.15 -10.95 2.05
N GLY A 136 -12.02 -11.02 2.74
CA GLY A 136 -11.78 -11.99 3.81
C GLY A 136 -11.63 -13.43 3.31
N ASN A 137 -11.30 -13.62 2.04
CA ASN A 137 -11.25 -14.95 1.42
C ASN A 137 -9.82 -15.37 1.09
N TRP A 138 -9.56 -16.65 1.31
CA TRP A 138 -8.41 -17.36 0.75
C TRP A 138 -8.76 -17.92 -0.61
N SER A 139 -7.92 -17.66 -1.60
CA SER A 139 -7.91 -18.39 -2.87
C SER A 139 -6.67 -19.29 -2.94
N GLN A 140 -6.77 -20.38 -3.69
CA GLN A 140 -5.70 -21.36 -3.79
C GLN A 140 -5.52 -21.86 -5.22
N THR A 141 -4.29 -22.18 -5.58
CA THR A 141 -3.95 -22.84 -6.85
C THR A 141 -2.88 -23.89 -6.58
N GLY A 142 -3.10 -25.13 -7.07
CA GLY A 142 -2.15 -26.23 -6.89
C GLY A 142 -0.85 -26.03 -7.68
N ARG A 143 0.22 -26.68 -7.22
CA ARG A 143 1.54 -26.70 -7.85
C ARG A 143 1.97 -28.13 -8.17
#